data_AF-A0A2D5F7Q8-F1
#
_entry.id   AF-A0A2D5F7Q8-F1
#
_cell.length_a   1.000
_cell.length_b   1.000
_cell.length_c   1.000
_cell.angle_alpha   90.00
_cell.angle_beta   90.00
_cell.angle_gamma   90.00
#
_symmetry.space_group_name_H-M   'P 1'
#
loop_
_entity.id
_entity.type
_entity.pdbx_description
1 polymer ?
#
loop_
_entity_poly.entity_id
_entity_poly.type
_entity_poly.pdbx_seq_one_letter_code
_entity_poly.pdbx_strand_id
1 'polypeptide(L)'
;MSLRTLAAILAVGLFSLSPVLRAADHAVILLYHHVSQETPASTSVTPERFTAHLDYLEDHGFTVMPLQLLLEKALAGGPLPDNAVAITFDDAYRSVFTEAAPRLADRDWPFTVFLASQPLDDQVPGYMSWQQARELLAMGASIGGHSHSHDYLARRRSGESDAQWAQRIDDEIDRNRERIRAELQVDIQAFAYPFGEYNSQLKGALSRRQLLGLAQQSGAVGAVTDPLQIPRFPMASGQDSLQRLRQGVHSRPLPVVQERVDDGVLSITLSGEALAGLACFASSGEALSLHQMGERRYAVDLPPTRGGRNKVNCTAPSSEGAGEFYWYSYLWLGD
;
A
#
# COMPACT_ATOMS: atom_id res chain seq x y z
N MET A 1 27.94 23.15 74.92
CA MET A 1 28.62 23.09 73.59
C MET A 1 29.03 21.64 73.39
N SER A 2 28.57 20.86 72.42
CA SER A 2 28.27 21.11 71.01
C SER A 2 27.25 20.06 70.53
N LEU A 3 26.17 20.50 69.88
CA LEU A 3 25.34 19.67 69.00
C LEU A 3 26.13 19.44 67.70
N ARG A 4 26.20 18.20 67.22
CA ARG A 4 26.60 17.88 65.84
C ARG A 4 25.44 17.18 65.15
N THR A 5 24.83 17.93 64.24
CA THR A 5 23.66 17.60 63.42
C THR A 5 24.05 16.59 62.33
N LEU A 6 23.28 15.51 62.21
CA LEU A 6 23.31 14.61 61.05
C LEU A 6 22.61 15.29 59.88
N ALA A 7 23.31 15.52 58.77
CA ALA A 7 22.68 15.95 57.51
C ALA A 7 22.38 14.70 56.67
N ALA A 8 21.11 14.31 56.58
CA ALA A 8 20.64 13.31 55.63
C ALA A 8 20.47 13.99 54.25
N ILE A 9 21.29 13.58 53.27
CA ILE A 9 21.16 14.02 51.89
C ILE A 9 20.01 13.22 51.27
N LEU A 10 18.86 13.87 51.08
CA LEU A 10 17.73 13.32 50.33
C LEU A 10 18.05 13.45 48.84
N ALA A 11 18.49 12.37 48.20
CA ALA A 11 18.63 12.32 46.75
C ALA A 11 17.23 12.24 46.13
N VAL A 12 16.68 13.39 45.75
CA VAL A 12 15.47 13.46 44.93
C VAL A 12 15.87 13.10 43.51
N GLY A 13 15.61 11.85 43.12
CA GLY A 13 15.75 11.41 41.74
C GLY A 13 14.75 12.16 40.87
N LEU A 14 15.23 13.05 40.00
CA LEU A 14 14.43 13.56 38.88
C LEU A 14 14.16 12.39 37.93
N PHE A 15 12.99 11.76 38.05
CA PHE A 15 12.44 10.98 36.95
C PHE A 15 12.06 11.96 35.85
N SER A 16 12.93 12.12 34.85
CA SER A 16 12.55 12.68 33.57
C SER A 16 11.45 11.80 32.99
N LEU A 17 10.20 12.25 33.12
CA LEU A 17 9.09 11.76 32.31
C LEU A 17 9.44 12.11 30.86
N SER A 18 10.13 11.22 30.16
CA SER A 18 10.18 11.27 28.71
C SER A 18 8.73 11.29 28.24
N PRO A 19 8.29 12.27 27.45
CA PRO A 19 6.97 12.20 26.86
C PRO A 19 6.92 10.88 26.11
N VAL A 20 5.93 10.05 26.42
CA VAL A 20 5.62 8.90 25.58
C VAL A 20 5.22 9.54 24.25
N LEU A 21 6.17 9.64 23.31
CA LEU A 21 5.84 9.93 21.92
C LEU A 21 4.80 8.89 21.55
N ARG A 22 3.60 9.34 21.20
CA ARG A 22 2.58 8.45 20.68
C ARG A 22 3.11 7.95 19.34
N ALA A 23 3.62 6.72 19.33
CA ALA A 23 3.91 6.02 18.10
C ALA A 23 2.68 6.06 17.20
N ALA A 24 2.87 6.35 15.91
CA ALA A 24 1.80 6.19 14.94
C ALA A 24 1.28 4.74 14.90
N ASP A 25 0.06 4.61 14.38
CA ASP A 25 -0.69 3.36 14.24
C ASP A 25 -1.00 3.02 12.76
N HIS A 26 -0.38 3.76 11.84
CA HIS A 26 -0.61 3.65 10.41
C HIS A 26 0.67 3.89 9.62
N ALA A 27 0.62 3.54 8.34
CA ALA A 27 1.71 3.73 7.40
C ALA A 27 1.19 3.93 5.98
N VAL A 28 2.07 4.37 5.10
CA VAL A 28 1.79 4.55 3.67
C VAL A 28 2.62 3.58 2.85
N ILE A 29 2.03 3.05 1.77
CA ILE A 29 2.74 2.17 0.83
C ILE A 29 2.76 2.86 -0.53
N LEU A 30 3.95 3.14 -1.04
CA LEU A 30 4.17 3.71 -2.37
C LEU A 30 4.27 2.57 -3.39
N LEU A 31 3.63 2.75 -4.55
CA LEU A 31 3.66 1.81 -5.66
C LEU A 31 4.31 2.46 -6.88
N TYR A 32 5.39 1.87 -7.35
CA TYR A 32 6.05 2.18 -8.62
C TYR A 32 5.98 0.97 -9.55
N HIS A 33 6.26 1.15 -10.84
CA HIS A 33 6.46 0.03 -11.77
C HIS A 33 7.81 0.21 -12.48
N HIS A 34 7.89 1.18 -13.39
CA HIS A 34 9.15 1.54 -14.05
C HIS A 34 9.79 2.76 -13.40
N VAL A 35 11.13 2.75 -13.34
CA VAL A 35 11.95 3.95 -13.09
C VAL A 35 12.74 4.24 -14.37
N SER A 36 12.11 4.90 -15.34
CA SER A 36 12.64 5.04 -16.70
C SER A 36 12.00 6.22 -17.45
N GLN A 37 12.73 6.77 -18.42
CA GLN A 37 12.23 7.74 -19.39
C GLN A 37 11.83 7.11 -20.74
N GLU A 38 12.17 5.83 -20.94
CA GLU A 38 12.06 5.15 -22.24
C GLU A 38 10.84 4.22 -22.34
N THR A 39 10.16 3.98 -21.23
CA THR A 39 9.00 3.10 -21.11
C THR A 39 7.69 3.90 -21.12
N PRO A 40 6.52 3.27 -21.36
CA PRO A 40 5.25 3.98 -21.40
C PRO A 40 5.01 4.82 -20.14
N ALA A 41 4.74 6.12 -20.33
CA ALA A 41 4.59 7.07 -19.23
C ALA A 41 3.51 6.66 -18.22
N SER A 42 2.45 5.99 -18.66
CA SER A 42 1.32 5.57 -17.83
C SER A 42 1.69 4.71 -16.61
N THR A 43 2.85 4.06 -16.62
CA THR A 43 3.37 3.24 -15.52
C THR A 43 4.82 3.59 -15.15
N SER A 44 5.34 4.72 -15.64
CA SER A 44 6.74 5.10 -15.44
C SER A 44 6.86 6.35 -14.59
N VAL A 45 7.81 6.35 -13.65
CA VAL A 45 8.40 7.56 -13.06
C VAL A 45 9.80 7.74 -13.66
N THR A 46 10.25 8.97 -13.90
CA THR A 46 11.63 9.16 -14.38
C THR A 46 12.64 8.91 -13.25
N PRO A 47 13.90 8.53 -13.53
CA PRO A 47 14.93 8.39 -12.50
C PRO A 47 15.14 9.66 -11.67
N GLU A 48 15.06 10.83 -12.29
CA GLU A 48 15.18 12.13 -11.62
C GLU A 48 13.99 12.37 -10.68
N ARG A 49 12.77 12.06 -11.13
CA ARG A 49 11.58 12.21 -10.30
C ARG A 49 11.59 11.22 -9.13
N PHE A 50 11.99 9.97 -9.39
CA PHE A 50 12.15 8.97 -8.34
C PHE A 50 13.18 9.43 -7.31
N THR A 51 14.33 9.95 -7.74
CA THR A 51 15.34 10.52 -6.83
C THR A 51 14.75 11.64 -5.99
N ALA A 52 14.02 12.59 -6.60
CA ALA A 52 13.36 13.65 -5.86
C ALA A 52 12.31 13.14 -4.85
N HIS A 53 11.66 12.00 -5.11
CA HIS A 53 10.78 11.36 -4.13
C HIS A 53 11.57 10.81 -2.94
N LEU A 54 12.72 10.15 -3.19
CA LEU A 54 13.57 9.65 -2.11
C LEU A 54 14.12 10.80 -1.26
N ASP A 55 14.63 11.85 -1.90
CA ASP A 55 15.13 13.04 -1.20
C ASP A 55 14.04 13.69 -0.35
N TYR A 56 12.81 13.79 -0.86
CA TYR A 56 11.68 14.29 -0.09
C TYR A 56 11.42 13.46 1.18
N LEU A 57 11.42 12.13 1.06
CA LEU A 57 11.21 11.23 2.21
C LEU A 57 12.33 11.41 3.25
N GLU A 58 13.57 11.49 2.80
CA GLU A 58 14.75 11.69 3.65
C GLU A 58 14.72 13.05 4.37
N ASP A 59 14.54 14.14 3.61
CA ASP A 59 14.53 15.52 4.11
C ASP A 59 13.39 15.78 5.12
N HIS A 60 12.32 15.01 5.06
CA HIS A 60 11.15 15.15 5.94
C HIS A 60 11.08 14.07 7.01
N GLY A 61 12.14 13.28 7.20
CA GLY A 61 12.26 12.32 8.30
C GLY A 61 11.31 11.13 8.20
N PHE A 62 11.00 10.68 6.99
CA PHE A 62 10.27 9.43 6.80
C PHE A 62 11.14 8.22 7.13
N THR A 63 10.52 7.22 7.76
CA THR A 63 11.18 5.94 8.02
C THR A 63 10.73 4.92 6.99
N VAL A 64 11.62 4.56 6.07
CA VAL A 64 11.36 3.51 5.09
C VAL A 64 11.52 2.14 5.76
N MET A 65 10.43 1.37 5.80
CA MET A 65 10.38 0.08 6.49
C MET A 65 10.23 -1.09 5.51
N PRO A 66 10.74 -2.28 5.85
CA PRO A 66 10.42 -3.49 5.10
C PRO A 66 8.90 -3.72 5.11
N LEU A 67 8.32 -3.93 3.93
CA LEU A 67 6.86 -4.02 3.77
C LEU A 67 6.21 -5.03 4.73
N GLN A 68 6.82 -6.20 4.90
CA GLN A 68 6.28 -7.25 5.77
C GLN A 68 6.14 -6.79 7.22
N LEU A 69 7.20 -6.18 7.77
CA LEU A 69 7.20 -5.67 9.15
C LEU A 69 6.23 -4.49 9.30
N LEU A 70 6.16 -3.63 8.28
CA LEU A 70 5.20 -2.52 8.25
C LEU A 70 3.77 -3.04 8.31
N LEU A 71 3.42 -4.02 7.46
CA LEU A 71 2.07 -4.61 7.42
C LEU A 71 1.72 -5.37 8.71
N GLU A 72 2.65 -6.16 9.24
CA GLU A 72 2.47 -6.87 10.51
C GLU A 72 2.08 -5.90 11.63
N LYS A 73 2.83 -4.80 11.77
CA LYS A 73 2.58 -3.79 12.80
C LYS A 73 1.30 -3.00 12.53
N ALA A 74 1.12 -2.47 11.32
CA ALA A 74 -0.02 -1.61 10.97
C ALA A 74 -1.35 -2.34 11.15
N LEU A 75 -1.46 -3.57 10.64
CA LEU A 75 -2.68 -4.36 10.71
C LEU A 75 -2.99 -4.84 12.14
N ALA A 76 -1.97 -5.04 12.97
CA ALA A 76 -2.14 -5.36 14.38
C ALA A 76 -2.50 -4.13 15.25
N GLY A 77 -2.50 -2.92 14.70
CA GLY A 77 -2.60 -1.67 15.48
C GLY A 77 -1.40 -1.47 16.42
N GLY A 78 -0.25 -2.05 16.07
CA GLY A 78 0.99 -1.93 16.82
C GLY A 78 1.73 -0.62 16.54
N PRO A 79 2.71 -0.26 17.37
CA PRO A 79 3.43 1.00 17.24
C PRO A 79 4.32 1.01 15.99
N LEU A 80 4.21 2.11 15.24
CA LEU A 80 5.02 2.47 14.07
C LEU A 80 5.73 3.81 14.30
N PRO A 81 6.84 4.07 13.59
CA PRO A 81 7.38 5.42 13.46
C PRO A 81 6.32 6.39 12.89
N ASP A 82 6.33 7.65 13.32
CA ASP A 82 5.30 8.64 12.96
C ASP A 82 5.15 8.86 11.44
N ASN A 83 6.24 8.70 10.69
CA ASN A 83 6.29 8.84 9.23
C ASN A 83 6.69 7.51 8.55
N ALA A 84 6.07 6.41 8.93
CA ALA A 84 6.38 5.09 8.37
C ALA A 84 5.88 4.94 6.92
N VAL A 85 6.78 4.52 6.03
CA VAL A 85 6.48 4.28 4.61
C VAL A 85 7.13 3.00 4.10
N ALA A 86 6.48 2.31 3.16
CA ALA A 86 7.09 1.22 2.39
C ALA A 86 7.14 1.60 0.90
N ILE A 87 8.22 1.19 0.24
CA ILE A 87 8.42 1.38 -1.20
C ILE A 87 8.24 0.04 -1.90
N THR A 88 7.32 -0.03 -2.88
CA THR A 88 7.01 -1.24 -3.62
C THR A 88 7.08 -1.03 -5.13
N PHE A 89 7.47 -2.07 -5.84
CA PHE A 89 7.52 -2.12 -7.30
C PHE A 89 6.72 -3.32 -7.80
N ASP A 90 5.85 -3.12 -8.77
CA ASP A 90 5.16 -4.20 -9.47
C ASP A 90 5.94 -4.64 -10.73
N ASP A 91 5.53 -5.77 -11.31
CA ASP A 91 5.93 -6.33 -12.62
C ASP A 91 7.36 -6.84 -12.81
N ALA A 92 8.34 -6.49 -11.96
CA ALA A 92 9.73 -6.93 -12.10
C ALA A 92 10.53 -6.33 -13.27
N TYR A 93 10.28 -5.07 -13.63
CA TYR A 93 11.00 -4.43 -14.73
C TYR A 93 12.50 -4.27 -14.47
N ARG A 94 13.31 -4.38 -15.54
CA ARG A 94 14.77 -4.20 -15.52
C ARG A 94 15.18 -2.81 -15.02
N SER A 95 14.33 -1.80 -15.22
CA SER A 95 14.52 -0.45 -14.70
C SER A 95 14.55 -0.41 -13.18
N VAL A 96 13.84 -1.30 -12.48
CA VAL A 96 13.93 -1.43 -11.02
C VAL A 96 15.33 -1.85 -10.60
N PHE A 97 15.91 -2.85 -11.27
CA PHE A 97 17.28 -3.30 -10.98
C PHE A 97 18.35 -2.27 -11.34
N THR A 98 18.21 -1.61 -12.48
CA THR A 98 19.25 -0.72 -13.01
C THR A 98 19.19 0.69 -12.44
N GLU A 99 17.99 1.19 -12.10
CA GLU A 99 17.82 2.56 -11.63
C GLU A 99 17.36 2.64 -10.17
N ALA A 100 16.32 1.89 -9.80
CA ALA A 100 15.72 2.05 -8.46
C ALA A 100 16.59 1.44 -7.36
N ALA A 101 16.99 0.18 -7.52
CA ALA A 101 17.67 -0.60 -6.49
C ALA A 101 19.01 0.02 -6.04
N PRO A 102 19.91 0.51 -6.93
CA PRO A 102 21.15 1.15 -6.48
C PRO A 102 20.88 2.39 -5.61
N ARG A 103 19.90 3.22 -6.00
CA ARG A 103 19.55 4.45 -5.26
C ARG A 103 18.96 4.17 -3.87
N LEU A 104 18.24 3.06 -3.73
CA LEU A 104 17.70 2.60 -2.45
C LEU A 104 18.79 1.94 -1.59
N ALA A 105 19.67 1.14 -2.20
CA ALA A 105 20.81 0.54 -1.52
C ALA A 105 21.79 1.58 -0.97
N ASP A 106 22.05 2.67 -1.71
CA ASP A 106 22.88 3.79 -1.25
C ASP A 106 22.33 4.47 0.03
N ARG A 107 21.04 4.28 0.33
CA ARG A 107 20.35 4.80 1.52
C ARG A 107 20.12 3.73 2.59
N ASP A 108 20.57 2.50 2.37
CA ASP A 108 20.20 1.32 3.18
C ASP A 108 18.67 1.13 3.30
N TRP A 109 17.91 1.53 2.27
CA TRP A 109 16.45 1.52 2.31
C TRP A 109 15.88 0.21 1.78
N PRO A 110 15.01 -0.46 2.57
CA PRO A 110 14.34 -1.67 2.12
C PRO A 110 13.25 -1.34 1.10
N PHE A 111 13.00 -2.28 0.19
CA PHE A 111 11.91 -2.19 -0.78
C PHE A 111 11.37 -3.58 -1.10
N THR A 112 10.20 -3.62 -1.75
CA THR A 112 9.59 -4.89 -2.17
C THR A 112 9.34 -4.90 -3.67
N VAL A 113 9.66 -6.02 -4.33
CA VAL A 113 9.27 -6.24 -5.73
C VAL A 113 8.23 -7.36 -5.80
N PHE A 114 7.07 -7.07 -6.37
CA PHE A 114 6.04 -8.05 -6.71
C PHE A 114 6.33 -8.62 -8.10
N LEU A 115 6.72 -9.89 -8.15
CA LEU A 115 7.21 -10.52 -9.39
C LEU A 115 6.09 -11.29 -10.12
N ALA A 116 5.88 -10.94 -11.38
CA ALA A 116 5.21 -11.84 -12.33
C ALA A 116 6.25 -12.81 -12.88
N SER A 117 6.05 -14.13 -12.73
CA SER A 117 7.14 -15.09 -12.95
C SER A 117 7.38 -15.45 -14.43
N GLN A 118 6.32 -15.49 -15.25
CA GLN A 118 6.44 -15.92 -16.65
C GLN A 118 7.30 -14.96 -17.49
N PRO A 119 7.19 -13.61 -17.38
CA PRO A 119 8.08 -12.72 -18.12
C PRO A 119 9.57 -12.92 -17.83
N LEU A 120 9.93 -13.34 -16.61
CA LEU A 120 11.30 -13.68 -16.23
C LEU A 120 11.75 -15.01 -16.86
N ASP A 121 10.87 -16.02 -16.86
CA ASP A 121 11.13 -17.32 -17.49
C ASP A 121 11.30 -17.20 -19.01
N ASP A 122 10.43 -16.42 -19.64
CA ASP A 122 10.41 -16.17 -21.08
C ASP A 122 11.47 -15.14 -21.51
N GLN A 123 12.21 -14.55 -20.55
CA GLN A 123 13.24 -13.53 -20.77
C GLN A 123 12.72 -12.35 -21.61
N VAL A 124 11.51 -11.89 -21.32
CA VAL A 124 10.84 -10.83 -22.07
C VAL A 124 11.70 -9.55 -21.98
N PRO A 125 12.04 -8.91 -23.11
CA PRO A 125 12.82 -7.68 -23.12
C PRO A 125 12.19 -6.59 -22.23
N GLY A 126 13.00 -5.97 -21.39
CA GLY A 126 12.56 -4.94 -20.44
C GLY A 126 12.22 -5.48 -19.04
N TYR A 127 12.06 -6.79 -18.86
CA TYR A 127 11.95 -7.43 -17.55
C TYR A 127 13.33 -7.83 -17.01
N MET A 128 13.42 -8.00 -15.70
CA MET A 128 14.61 -8.58 -15.07
C MET A 128 14.80 -10.04 -15.48
N SER A 129 16.02 -10.55 -15.32
CA SER A 129 16.29 -11.99 -15.25
C SER A 129 16.18 -12.50 -13.81
N TRP A 130 16.06 -13.83 -13.64
CA TRP A 130 16.16 -14.45 -12.31
C TRP A 130 17.49 -14.20 -11.62
N GLN A 131 18.59 -14.03 -12.37
CA GLN A 131 19.87 -13.64 -11.79
C GLN A 131 19.77 -12.24 -11.15
N GLN A 132 19.23 -11.27 -11.87
CA GLN A 132 19.04 -9.91 -11.35
C GLN A 132 18.08 -9.90 -10.15
N ALA A 133 17.02 -10.72 -10.18
CA ALA A 133 16.11 -10.86 -9.04
C ALA A 133 16.80 -11.43 -7.80
N ARG A 134 17.78 -12.35 -7.94
CA ARG A 134 18.62 -12.81 -6.81
C ARG A 134 19.53 -11.71 -6.29
N GLU A 135 20.13 -10.93 -7.18
CA GLU A 135 21.01 -9.81 -6.81
C GLU A 135 20.23 -8.72 -6.04
N LEU A 136 18.96 -8.48 -6.39
CA LEU A 136 18.09 -7.55 -5.64
C LEU A 136 17.94 -7.92 -4.16
N LEU A 137 17.89 -9.21 -3.81
CA LEU A 137 17.79 -9.65 -2.41
C LEU A 137 18.99 -9.13 -1.59
N ALA A 138 20.18 -9.15 -2.18
CA ALA A 138 21.39 -8.64 -1.54
C ALA A 138 21.41 -7.10 -1.44
N MET A 139 20.56 -6.41 -2.21
CA MET A 139 20.41 -4.95 -2.21
C MET A 139 19.30 -4.46 -1.28
N GLY A 140 18.72 -5.33 -0.45
CA GLY A 140 17.66 -4.96 0.50
C GLY A 140 16.23 -5.17 -0.02
N ALA A 141 16.05 -5.83 -1.17
CA ALA A 141 14.73 -6.18 -1.67
C ALA A 141 14.12 -7.36 -0.91
N SER A 142 12.82 -7.27 -0.61
CA SER A 142 11.96 -8.44 -0.38
C SER A 142 11.10 -8.72 -1.61
N ILE A 143 10.56 -9.94 -1.71
CA ILE A 143 9.82 -10.41 -2.88
C ILE A 143 8.38 -10.77 -2.52
N GLY A 144 7.44 -10.27 -3.30
CA GLY A 144 6.02 -10.65 -3.28
C GLY A 144 5.59 -11.29 -4.60
N GLY A 145 4.39 -11.86 -4.63
CA GLY A 145 3.83 -12.47 -5.84
C GLY A 145 2.99 -11.52 -6.68
N HIS A 146 3.03 -11.68 -8.00
CA HIS A 146 2.24 -10.88 -8.95
C HIS A 146 1.61 -11.72 -10.08
N SER A 147 1.14 -12.92 -9.74
CA SER A 147 0.64 -13.96 -10.66
C SER A 147 1.70 -14.54 -11.59
N HIS A 148 1.37 -15.62 -12.29
CA HIS A 148 2.34 -16.27 -13.16
C HIS A 148 2.47 -15.49 -14.46
N SER A 149 1.36 -15.25 -15.16
CA SER A 149 1.33 -14.63 -16.49
C SER A 149 1.10 -13.13 -16.49
N HIS A 150 0.72 -12.53 -15.35
CA HIS A 150 0.27 -11.13 -15.26
C HIS A 150 -1.07 -10.84 -15.98
N ASP A 151 -1.92 -11.85 -16.12
CA ASP A 151 -3.27 -11.71 -16.68
C ASP A 151 -4.27 -11.03 -15.72
N TYR A 152 -5.39 -10.55 -16.28
CA TYR A 152 -6.55 -10.12 -15.50
C TYR A 152 -7.14 -11.29 -14.69
N LEU A 153 -6.88 -11.30 -13.38
CA LEU A 153 -7.35 -12.37 -12.49
C LEU A 153 -8.81 -12.20 -12.07
N ALA A 154 -9.26 -10.97 -11.82
CA ALA A 154 -10.61 -10.71 -11.33
C ALA A 154 -11.70 -10.94 -12.40
N ARG A 155 -11.31 -11.11 -13.66
CA ARG A 155 -12.22 -11.25 -14.81
C ARG A 155 -12.29 -12.69 -15.30
N ARG A 156 -13.48 -13.06 -15.77
CA ARG A 156 -13.70 -14.30 -16.52
C ARG A 156 -13.33 -14.10 -17.98
N ARG A 157 -12.77 -15.13 -18.59
CA ARG A 157 -12.60 -15.19 -20.04
C ARG A 157 -13.94 -15.53 -20.70
N SER A 158 -14.07 -15.21 -21.99
CA SER A 158 -15.30 -15.54 -22.73
C SER A 158 -15.57 -17.05 -22.71
N GLY A 159 -16.77 -17.44 -22.27
CA GLY A 159 -17.17 -18.85 -22.13
C GLY A 159 -16.56 -19.58 -20.93
N GLU A 160 -15.81 -18.90 -20.06
CA GLU A 160 -15.22 -19.49 -18.87
C GLU A 160 -16.28 -19.64 -17.75
N SER A 161 -16.52 -20.88 -17.33
CA SER A 161 -17.33 -21.17 -16.15
C SER A 161 -16.63 -20.78 -14.85
N ASP A 162 -17.39 -20.63 -13.77
CA ASP A 162 -16.85 -20.33 -12.43
C ASP A 162 -15.77 -21.32 -11.96
N ALA A 163 -15.95 -22.61 -12.24
CA ALA A 163 -15.00 -23.64 -11.87
C ALA A 163 -13.69 -23.54 -12.68
N GLN A 164 -13.79 -23.25 -13.98
CA GLN A 164 -12.61 -23.05 -14.83
C GLN A 164 -11.85 -21.78 -14.44
N TRP A 165 -12.57 -20.70 -14.15
CA TRP A 165 -11.99 -19.47 -13.63
C TRP A 165 -11.24 -19.76 -12.32
N ALA A 166 -11.89 -20.41 -11.35
CA ALA A 166 -11.29 -20.72 -10.06
C ALA A 166 -10.01 -21.54 -10.20
N GLN A 167 -10.03 -22.58 -11.06
CA GLN A 167 -8.84 -23.39 -11.34
C GLN A 167 -7.72 -22.56 -11.96
N ARG A 168 -8.02 -21.72 -12.95
CA ARG A 168 -7.02 -20.84 -13.57
C ARG A 168 -6.40 -19.89 -12.55
N ILE A 169 -7.21 -19.29 -11.68
CA ILE A 169 -6.70 -18.37 -10.65
C ILE A 169 -5.82 -19.09 -9.63
N ASP A 170 -6.22 -20.29 -9.21
CA ASP A 170 -5.40 -21.11 -8.32
C ASP A 170 -4.05 -21.47 -8.99
N ASP A 171 -4.06 -21.86 -10.26
CA ASP A 171 -2.85 -22.11 -11.06
C ASP A 171 -1.95 -20.85 -11.18
N GLU A 172 -2.53 -19.69 -11.49
CA GLU A 172 -1.80 -18.42 -11.63
C GLU A 172 -1.07 -18.03 -10.34
N ILE A 173 -1.72 -18.20 -9.19
CA ILE A 173 -1.14 -17.85 -7.90
C ILE A 173 -0.10 -18.90 -7.48
N ASP A 174 -0.43 -20.19 -7.57
CA ASP A 174 0.45 -21.24 -7.04
C ASP A 174 1.68 -21.46 -7.90
N ARG A 175 1.58 -21.41 -9.23
CA ARG A 175 2.76 -21.49 -10.10
C ARG A 175 3.71 -20.33 -9.86
N ASN A 176 3.20 -19.11 -9.66
CA ASN A 176 4.03 -17.97 -9.33
C ASN A 176 4.79 -18.18 -8.01
N ARG A 177 4.09 -18.64 -6.97
CA ARG A 177 4.69 -18.96 -5.67
C ARG A 177 5.76 -20.03 -5.76
N GLU A 178 5.47 -21.12 -6.46
CA GLU A 178 6.40 -22.23 -6.68
C GLU A 178 7.63 -21.78 -7.45
N ARG A 179 7.45 -20.96 -8.47
CA ARG A 179 8.55 -20.45 -9.28
C ARG A 179 9.46 -19.51 -8.49
N ILE A 180 8.89 -18.57 -7.73
CA ILE A 180 9.63 -17.69 -6.84
C ILE A 180 10.40 -18.51 -5.79
N ARG A 181 9.77 -19.51 -5.17
CA ARG A 181 10.43 -20.39 -4.21
C ARG A 181 11.59 -21.15 -4.84
N ALA A 182 11.41 -21.70 -6.03
CA ALA A 182 12.43 -22.46 -6.73
C ALA A 182 13.66 -21.61 -7.10
N GLU A 183 13.44 -20.37 -7.56
CA GLU A 183 14.54 -19.51 -8.04
C GLU A 183 15.24 -18.74 -6.92
N LEU A 184 14.45 -18.27 -5.94
CA LEU A 184 14.89 -17.30 -4.94
C LEU A 184 14.89 -17.85 -3.51
N GLN A 185 14.36 -19.06 -3.29
CA GLN A 185 14.18 -19.65 -1.95
C GLN A 185 13.35 -18.75 -1.02
N VAL A 186 12.39 -18.01 -1.59
CA VAL A 186 11.48 -17.12 -0.87
C VAL A 186 10.08 -17.70 -0.83
N ASP A 187 9.49 -17.73 0.37
CA ASP A 187 8.06 -17.93 0.59
C ASP A 187 7.35 -16.58 0.65
N ILE A 188 6.59 -16.25 -0.40
CA ILE A 188 5.86 -14.97 -0.43
C ILE A 188 4.77 -14.94 0.66
N GLN A 189 4.61 -13.77 1.28
CA GLN A 189 3.56 -13.48 2.27
C GLN A 189 2.52 -12.49 1.75
N ALA A 190 2.86 -11.78 0.68
CA ALA A 190 2.09 -10.72 0.09
C ALA A 190 1.95 -10.95 -1.42
N PHE A 191 0.78 -10.62 -1.94
CA PHE A 191 0.44 -10.73 -3.35
C PHE A 191 -0.18 -9.42 -3.83
N ALA A 192 0.41 -8.81 -4.85
CA ALA A 192 -0.18 -7.67 -5.52
C ALA A 192 -1.13 -8.17 -6.61
N TYR A 193 -2.35 -7.66 -6.66
CA TYR A 193 -3.29 -8.00 -7.73
C TYR A 193 -2.83 -7.35 -9.04
N PRO A 194 -2.66 -8.10 -10.14
CA PRO A 194 -2.43 -7.51 -11.46
C PRO A 194 -3.48 -6.43 -11.77
N PHE A 195 -3.03 -5.28 -12.27
CA PHE A 195 -3.87 -4.10 -12.54
C PHE A 195 -4.60 -3.51 -11.31
N GLY A 196 -4.29 -3.98 -10.10
CA GLY A 196 -5.01 -3.64 -8.87
C GLY A 196 -6.46 -4.10 -8.85
N GLU A 197 -6.85 -5.03 -9.73
CA GLU A 197 -8.23 -5.51 -9.85
C GLU A 197 -8.46 -6.73 -8.96
N TYR A 198 -9.48 -6.67 -8.10
CA TYR A 198 -9.87 -7.78 -7.23
C TYR A 198 -11.39 -7.91 -7.14
N ASN A 199 -11.84 -9.10 -6.75
CA ASN A 199 -13.24 -9.40 -6.41
C ASN A 199 -13.28 -10.31 -5.16
N SER A 200 -14.47 -10.59 -4.64
CA SER A 200 -14.65 -11.41 -3.44
C SER A 200 -14.11 -12.83 -3.58
N GLN A 201 -14.23 -13.44 -4.76
CA GLN A 201 -13.74 -14.80 -5.03
C GLN A 201 -12.20 -14.84 -5.04
N LEU A 202 -11.54 -13.85 -5.63
CA LEU A 202 -10.09 -13.72 -5.68
C LEU A 202 -9.50 -13.42 -4.30
N LYS A 203 -10.16 -12.56 -3.51
CA LYS A 203 -9.83 -12.38 -2.08
C LYS A 203 -9.89 -13.71 -1.34
N GLY A 204 -10.92 -14.51 -1.58
CA GLY A 204 -11.05 -15.86 -1.03
C GLY A 204 -9.89 -16.77 -1.43
N ALA A 205 -9.40 -16.69 -2.68
CA ALA A 205 -8.26 -17.46 -3.15
C ALA A 205 -6.95 -17.09 -2.43
N LEU A 206 -6.70 -15.80 -2.16
CA LEU A 206 -5.55 -15.38 -1.36
C LEU A 206 -5.70 -15.78 0.13
N SER A 207 -6.91 -15.62 0.69
CA SER A 207 -7.19 -15.96 2.09
C SER A 207 -6.90 -17.43 2.40
N ARG A 208 -7.30 -18.37 1.52
CA ARG A 208 -7.01 -19.81 1.67
C ARG A 208 -5.50 -20.11 1.72
N ARG A 209 -4.67 -19.22 1.18
CA ARG A 209 -3.21 -19.32 1.12
C ARG A 209 -2.52 -18.52 2.23
N GLN A 210 -3.29 -17.86 3.10
CA GLN A 210 -2.79 -16.97 4.15
C GLN A 210 -1.93 -15.82 3.59
N LEU A 211 -2.26 -15.34 2.38
CA LEU A 211 -1.58 -14.24 1.74
C LEU A 211 -2.30 -12.91 2.04
N LEU A 212 -1.51 -11.85 2.22
CA LEU A 212 -1.99 -10.48 2.16
C LEU A 212 -2.22 -10.05 0.70
N GLY A 213 -3.29 -9.28 0.45
CA GLY A 213 -3.66 -8.80 -0.88
C GLY A 213 -3.45 -7.31 -1.02
N LEU A 214 -2.56 -6.88 -1.91
CA LEU A 214 -2.27 -5.47 -2.18
C LEU A 214 -2.92 -5.04 -3.49
N ALA A 215 -3.67 -3.95 -3.43
CA ALA A 215 -4.36 -3.37 -4.56
C ALA A 215 -3.73 -2.03 -4.96
N GLN A 216 -4.40 -1.23 -5.79
CA GLN A 216 -3.83 0.01 -6.36
C GLN A 216 -4.70 1.26 -6.09
N GLN A 217 -5.71 1.16 -5.24
CA GLN A 217 -6.44 2.32 -4.73
C GLN A 217 -5.62 3.05 -3.66
N SER A 218 -5.68 4.37 -3.68
CA SER A 218 -4.97 5.23 -2.73
C SER A 218 -5.53 5.10 -1.31
N GLY A 219 -4.67 5.22 -0.31
CA GLY A 219 -5.04 5.12 1.09
C GLY A 219 -3.86 4.69 1.94
N ALA A 220 -3.95 4.97 3.24
CA ALA A 220 -3.00 4.48 4.23
C ALA A 220 -3.48 3.15 4.82
N VAL A 221 -2.54 2.38 5.37
CA VAL A 221 -2.80 1.11 6.05
C VAL A 221 -2.75 1.30 7.56
N GLY A 222 -3.67 0.64 8.28
CA GLY A 222 -3.73 0.59 9.74
C GLY A 222 -4.64 -0.54 10.22
N ALA A 223 -5.01 -0.53 11.49
CA ALA A 223 -5.76 -1.63 12.12
C ALA A 223 -7.13 -1.93 11.51
N VAL A 224 -7.74 -0.95 10.84
CA VAL A 224 -9.06 -1.07 10.18
C VAL A 224 -8.96 -1.56 8.73
N THR A 225 -7.74 -1.71 8.18
CA THR A 225 -7.54 -2.10 6.79
C THR A 225 -7.87 -3.59 6.59
N ASP A 226 -8.70 -3.90 5.60
CA ASP A 226 -8.91 -5.28 5.16
C ASP A 226 -7.60 -5.84 4.56
N PRO A 227 -7.03 -6.92 5.14
CA PRO A 227 -5.73 -7.48 4.74
C PRO A 227 -5.71 -8.04 3.32
N LEU A 228 -6.87 -8.19 2.67
CA LEU A 228 -7.01 -8.67 1.29
C LEU A 228 -7.29 -7.55 0.30
N GLN A 229 -7.24 -6.27 0.70
CA GLN A 229 -7.34 -5.10 -0.19
C GLN A 229 -6.50 -3.92 0.32
N ILE A 230 -5.28 -4.19 0.72
CA ILE A 230 -4.36 -3.20 1.25
C ILE A 230 -4.12 -2.10 0.19
N PRO A 231 -4.40 -0.82 0.50
CA PRO A 231 -4.25 0.28 -0.44
C PRO A 231 -2.77 0.62 -0.67
N ARG A 232 -2.48 1.19 -1.83
CA ARG A 232 -1.15 1.71 -2.20
C ARG A 232 -1.33 3.01 -2.96
N PHE A 233 -0.37 3.91 -2.84
CA PHE A 233 -0.32 5.15 -3.60
C PHE A 233 0.49 4.97 -4.88
N PRO A 234 -0.15 4.88 -6.07
CA PRO A 234 0.58 4.72 -7.32
C PRO A 234 1.31 6.01 -7.67
N MET A 235 2.58 5.86 -8.03
CA MET A 235 3.49 6.92 -8.44
C MET A 235 3.96 6.60 -9.87
N ALA A 236 3.28 7.19 -10.84
CA ALA A 236 3.59 7.09 -12.26
C ALA A 236 3.32 8.44 -12.93
N SER A 237 3.79 8.66 -14.15
CA SER A 237 3.75 9.97 -14.82
C SER A 237 2.34 10.55 -14.79
N GLY A 238 2.23 11.78 -14.27
CA GLY A 238 0.96 12.48 -14.08
C GLY A 238 0.30 12.24 -12.70
N GLN A 239 0.82 11.30 -11.92
CA GLN A 239 0.49 11.03 -10.51
C GLN A 239 1.75 10.98 -9.63
N ASP A 240 2.88 11.45 -10.14
CA ASP A 240 4.22 11.39 -9.56
C ASP A 240 4.78 12.79 -9.24
N SER A 241 3.93 13.80 -9.04
CA SER A 241 4.41 15.12 -8.60
C SER A 241 4.80 15.08 -7.12
N LEU A 242 5.75 15.93 -6.71
CA LEU A 242 6.09 16.07 -5.28
C LEU A 242 4.89 16.48 -4.43
N GLN A 243 3.98 17.28 -4.99
CA GLN A 243 2.72 17.62 -4.32
C GLN A 243 1.85 16.37 -4.08
N ARG A 244 1.76 15.48 -5.07
CA ARG A 244 0.99 14.25 -4.97
C ARG A 244 1.62 13.25 -4.01
N LEU A 245 2.96 13.14 -4.02
CA LEU A 245 3.72 12.37 -3.06
C LEU A 245 3.41 12.87 -1.65
N ARG A 246 3.63 14.16 -1.38
CA ARG A 246 3.35 14.81 -0.09
C ARG A 246 1.93 14.51 0.40
N GLN A 247 0.93 14.67 -0.46
CA GLN A 247 -0.46 14.34 -0.11
C GLN A 247 -0.63 12.87 0.29
N GLY A 248 0.01 11.95 -0.44
CA GLY A 248 -0.08 10.52 -0.18
C GLY A 248 0.60 10.10 1.13
N VAL A 249 1.84 10.55 1.34
CA VAL A 249 2.66 10.09 2.49
C VAL A 249 2.20 10.66 3.84
N HIS A 250 1.41 11.73 3.83
CA HIS A 250 0.74 12.29 5.01
C HIS A 250 -0.72 11.83 5.16
N SER A 251 -1.12 10.77 4.45
CA SER A 251 -2.47 10.23 4.57
C SER A 251 -2.61 9.32 5.79
N ARG A 252 -3.78 9.37 6.44
CA ARG A 252 -4.21 8.50 7.53
C ARG A 252 -5.31 7.54 7.05
N PRO A 253 -5.45 6.34 7.62
CA PRO A 253 -6.54 5.46 7.28
C PRO A 253 -7.84 6.07 7.81
N LEU A 254 -8.83 6.30 6.93
CA LEU A 254 -10.17 6.62 7.41
C LEU A 254 -10.69 5.43 8.24
N PRO A 255 -11.22 5.63 9.46
CA PRO A 255 -11.53 4.54 10.39
C PRO A 255 -12.85 3.81 10.03
N VAL A 256 -12.98 3.34 8.79
CA VAL A 256 -14.16 2.62 8.29
C VAL A 256 -14.17 1.21 8.89
N VAL A 257 -15.16 0.92 9.73
CA VAL A 257 -15.36 -0.40 10.37
C VAL A 257 -16.46 -1.22 9.72
N GLN A 258 -17.27 -0.59 8.89
CA GLN A 258 -18.29 -1.26 8.09
C GLN A 258 -18.40 -0.59 6.74
N GLU A 259 -18.34 -1.40 5.69
CA GLU A 259 -18.62 -1.04 4.31
C GLU A 259 -19.81 -1.88 3.83
N ARG A 260 -20.76 -1.24 3.14
CA ARG A 260 -21.83 -1.95 2.44
C ARG A 260 -22.16 -1.21 1.15
N VAL A 261 -22.33 -1.97 0.07
CA VAL A 261 -22.89 -1.46 -1.18
C VAL A 261 -24.23 -2.12 -1.43
N ASP A 262 -25.23 -1.29 -1.71
CA ASP A 262 -26.61 -1.71 -1.98
C ASP A 262 -27.22 -0.76 -3.00
N ASP A 263 -27.80 -1.29 -4.09
CA ASP A 263 -28.46 -0.51 -5.15
C ASP A 263 -27.68 0.74 -5.63
N GLY A 264 -26.36 0.59 -5.83
CA GLY A 264 -25.50 1.70 -6.30
C GLY A 264 -25.15 2.74 -5.23
N VAL A 265 -25.45 2.48 -3.96
CA VAL A 265 -25.11 3.35 -2.84
C VAL A 265 -24.02 2.69 -1.99
N LEU A 266 -22.92 3.40 -1.76
CA LEU A 266 -21.90 3.00 -0.80
C LEU A 266 -22.22 3.60 0.56
N SER A 267 -22.46 2.74 1.55
CA SER A 267 -22.59 3.09 2.97
C SER A 267 -21.31 2.75 3.73
N ILE A 268 -20.75 3.72 4.45
CA ILE A 268 -19.62 3.53 5.37
C ILE A 268 -20.00 3.91 6.81
N THR A 269 -19.53 3.11 7.77
CA THR A 269 -19.63 3.41 9.20
C THR A 269 -18.23 3.60 9.78
N LEU A 270 -18.01 4.72 10.47
CA LEU A 270 -16.73 5.04 11.11
C LEU A 270 -16.69 4.58 12.58
N SER A 271 -15.53 4.12 13.05
CA SER A 271 -15.23 4.06 14.49
C SER A 271 -14.79 5.42 15.02
N GLY A 272 -14.92 5.63 16.33
CA GLY A 272 -14.56 6.91 16.96
C GLY A 272 -15.62 7.99 16.75
N GLU A 273 -15.18 9.23 16.60
CA GLU A 273 -16.06 10.40 16.43
C GLU A 273 -16.37 10.69 14.95
N ALA A 274 -17.39 11.52 14.71
CA ALA A 274 -17.67 12.06 13.38
C ALA A 274 -16.51 12.92 12.89
N LEU A 275 -16.13 12.78 11.62
CA LEU A 275 -15.05 13.57 11.03
C LEU A 275 -15.61 14.80 10.32
N ALA A 276 -15.24 15.98 10.82
CA ALA A 276 -15.58 17.25 10.20
C ALA A 276 -14.94 17.35 8.80
N GLY A 277 -15.71 17.79 7.82
CA GLY A 277 -15.22 17.97 6.45
C GLY A 277 -15.01 16.68 5.66
N LEU A 278 -15.61 15.56 6.08
CA LEU A 278 -15.66 14.35 5.27
C LEU A 278 -16.37 14.64 3.93
N ALA A 279 -15.69 14.34 2.83
CA ALA A 279 -16.21 14.46 1.47
C ALA A 279 -15.79 13.24 0.65
N CYS A 280 -16.60 12.87 -0.34
CA CYS A 280 -16.30 11.79 -1.26
C CYS A 280 -16.19 12.30 -2.69
N PHE A 281 -15.33 11.68 -3.48
CA PHE A 281 -14.97 12.11 -4.83
C PHE A 281 -14.96 10.93 -5.78
N ALA A 282 -15.46 11.14 -7.00
CA ALA A 282 -15.33 10.20 -8.09
C ALA A 282 -13.87 10.03 -8.52
N SER A 283 -13.62 9.04 -9.38
CA SER A 283 -12.29 8.82 -9.98
C SER A 283 -11.75 10.03 -10.74
N SER A 284 -12.64 10.89 -11.28
CA SER A 284 -12.31 12.14 -11.96
C SER A 284 -11.89 13.28 -11.03
N GLY A 285 -12.08 13.13 -9.72
CA GLY A 285 -11.92 14.20 -8.74
C GLY A 285 -13.19 15.04 -8.53
N GLU A 286 -14.29 14.74 -9.23
CA GLU A 286 -15.58 15.39 -9.01
C GLU A 286 -16.14 15.04 -7.62
N ALA A 287 -16.62 16.06 -6.90
CA ALA A 287 -17.25 15.87 -5.60
C ALA A 287 -18.59 15.15 -5.73
N LEU A 288 -18.84 14.20 -4.84
CA LEU A 288 -20.08 13.41 -4.79
C LEU A 288 -20.96 13.85 -3.62
N SER A 289 -22.27 13.68 -3.80
CA SER A 289 -23.25 13.91 -2.74
C SER A 289 -23.07 12.91 -1.61
N LEU A 290 -22.62 13.40 -0.45
CA LEU A 290 -22.46 12.61 0.77
C LEU A 290 -23.63 12.89 1.72
N HIS A 291 -24.36 11.85 2.09
CA HIS A 291 -25.49 11.89 2.99
C HIS A 291 -25.10 11.31 4.35
N GLN A 292 -25.14 12.12 5.40
CA GLN A 292 -24.94 11.64 6.76
C GLN A 292 -26.24 11.04 7.31
N MET A 293 -26.24 9.73 7.58
CA MET A 293 -27.42 8.96 8.01
C MET A 293 -27.47 8.72 9.53
N GLY A 294 -26.64 9.43 10.30
CA GLY A 294 -26.45 9.31 11.74
C GLY A 294 -25.10 9.89 12.14
N GLU A 295 -24.72 9.78 13.41
CA GLU A 295 -23.48 10.42 13.88
C GLU A 295 -22.24 9.94 13.12
N ARG A 296 -22.16 8.62 12.81
CA ARG A 296 -20.95 7.99 12.26
C ARG A 296 -21.18 7.22 10.97
N ARG A 297 -22.36 7.36 10.37
CA ARG A 297 -22.77 6.62 9.16
C ARG A 297 -22.99 7.58 8.01
N TYR A 298 -22.37 7.27 6.88
CA TYR A 298 -22.42 8.08 5.68
C TYR A 298 -22.79 7.22 4.48
N ALA A 299 -23.53 7.79 3.54
CA ALA A 299 -23.90 7.17 2.28
C ALA A 299 -23.53 8.09 1.13
N VAL A 300 -22.97 7.52 0.05
CA VAL A 300 -22.63 8.22 -1.18
C VAL A 300 -23.18 7.44 -2.36
N ASP A 301 -23.85 8.13 -3.27
CA ASP A 301 -24.29 7.55 -4.53
C ASP A 301 -23.06 7.27 -5.40
N LEU A 302 -22.92 6.01 -5.84
CA LEU A 302 -21.84 5.62 -6.73
C LEU A 302 -22.10 6.17 -8.13
N PRO A 303 -21.08 6.76 -8.78
CA PRO A 303 -21.18 7.12 -10.19
C PRO A 303 -21.54 5.90 -11.07
N PRO A 304 -22.11 6.13 -12.27
CA PRO A 304 -22.36 5.06 -13.23
C PRO A 304 -21.10 4.23 -13.47
N THR A 305 -21.24 2.90 -13.34
CA THR A 305 -20.14 1.96 -13.56
C THR A 305 -19.65 2.06 -15.00
N ARG A 306 -18.34 2.28 -15.15
CA ARG A 306 -17.64 2.23 -16.43
C ARG A 306 -16.87 0.92 -16.53
N GLY A 307 -16.58 0.46 -17.74
CA GLY A 307 -15.71 -0.69 -17.94
C GLY A 307 -14.34 -0.43 -17.31
N GLY A 308 -13.76 -1.45 -16.66
CA GLY A 308 -12.52 -1.24 -15.92
C GLY A 308 -12.70 -1.04 -14.43
N ARG A 309 -11.65 -0.50 -13.82
CA ARG A 309 -11.60 -0.14 -12.41
C ARG A 309 -12.33 1.18 -12.17
N ASN A 310 -13.30 1.14 -11.27
CA ASN A 310 -14.01 2.30 -10.77
C ASN A 310 -13.63 2.53 -9.30
N LYS A 311 -13.62 3.78 -8.87
CA LYS A 311 -13.39 4.11 -7.46
C LYS A 311 -14.11 5.36 -7.00
N VAL A 312 -14.39 5.38 -5.70
CA VAL A 312 -14.74 6.55 -4.91
C VAL A 312 -13.69 6.72 -3.82
N ASN A 313 -13.14 7.93 -3.69
CA ASN A 313 -12.25 8.28 -2.58
C ASN A 313 -13.03 9.11 -1.57
N CYS A 314 -13.02 8.75 -0.30
CA CYS A 314 -13.60 9.56 0.77
C CYS A 314 -12.48 10.06 1.67
N THR A 315 -12.42 11.38 1.88
CA THR A 315 -11.33 12.03 2.61
C THR A 315 -11.84 13.06 3.60
N ALA A 316 -11.13 13.25 4.71
CA ALA A 316 -11.40 14.29 5.69
C ALA A 316 -10.08 14.89 6.20
N PRO A 317 -10.00 16.20 6.51
CA PRO A 317 -8.83 16.76 7.16
C PRO A 317 -8.61 16.13 8.54
N SER A 318 -7.35 15.89 8.90
CA SER A 318 -6.98 15.45 10.24
C SER A 318 -6.90 16.65 11.20
N SER A 319 -7.40 16.49 12.42
CA SER A 319 -7.21 17.44 13.52
C SER A 319 -5.85 17.27 14.22
N GLU A 320 -5.16 16.15 13.99
CA GLU A 320 -3.93 15.78 14.70
C GLU A 320 -2.66 16.31 14.03
N GLY A 321 -2.71 16.69 12.74
CA GLY A 321 -1.55 17.11 11.98
C GLY A 321 -1.91 18.08 10.85
N ALA A 322 -1.20 19.20 10.77
CA ALA A 322 -1.46 20.22 9.75
C ALA A 322 -1.15 19.68 8.33
N GLY A 323 -2.19 19.57 7.50
CA GLY A 323 -2.06 19.08 6.12
C GLY A 323 -2.18 17.57 5.96
N GLU A 324 -2.45 16.84 7.04
CA GLU A 324 -2.77 15.41 7.00
C GLU A 324 -4.25 15.18 6.70
N PHE A 325 -4.55 14.10 5.99
CA PHE A 325 -5.92 13.75 5.60
C PHE A 325 -6.20 12.28 5.88
N TYR A 326 -7.35 12.01 6.48
CA TYR A 326 -7.94 10.68 6.44
C TYR A 326 -8.31 10.32 5.00
N TRP A 327 -8.05 9.09 4.60
CA TRP A 327 -8.27 8.60 3.25
C TRP A 327 -8.87 7.20 3.26
N TYR A 328 -9.97 7.05 2.53
CA TYR A 328 -10.57 5.77 2.18
C TYR A 328 -10.75 5.70 0.67
N SER A 329 -10.65 4.50 0.11
CA SER A 329 -11.00 4.29 -1.29
C SER A 329 -11.77 2.99 -1.44
N TYR A 330 -13.00 3.13 -1.93
CA TYR A 330 -13.79 2.00 -2.37
C TYR A 330 -13.55 1.77 -3.86
N LEU A 331 -13.33 0.51 -4.24
CA LEU A 331 -13.04 0.09 -5.61
C LEU A 331 -14.03 -0.99 -6.03
N TRP A 332 -14.54 -0.87 -7.26
CA TRP A 332 -15.32 -1.93 -7.90
C TRP A 332 -14.96 -2.05 -9.38
N LEU A 333 -15.31 -3.19 -9.97
CA LEU A 333 -15.08 -3.47 -11.38
C LEU A 333 -16.38 -3.33 -12.17
N GLY A 334 -16.28 -2.67 -13.31
CA GLY A 334 -17.30 -2.75 -14.36
C GLY A 334 -16.92 -3.79 -15.40
N ASP A 335 -17.94 -4.27 -16.10
CA ASP A 335 -17.83 -5.29 -17.15
C ASP A 335 -16.88 -4.88 -18.30
#